data_AF-A0A1B6GWE1-F1
#
_entry.id   AF-A0A1B6GWE1-F1
#
_cell.length_a   1.000
_cell.length_b   1.000
_cell.length_c   1.000
_cell.angle_alpha   90.00
_cell.angle_beta   90.00
_cell.angle_gamma   90.00
#
_symmetry.space_group_name_H-M   'P 1'
#
loop_
_entity.id
_entity.type
_entity.pdbx_description
1 polymer ?
#
loop_
_entity_poly.entity_id
_entity_poly.type
_entity_poly.pdbx_seq_one_letter_code
_entity_poly.pdbx_strand_id
1 'polypeptide(L)'
;IFIIGLLWQTLSASTGADVPCAARFGDSGYVCVCNATYCDTLNYPSPPAGQFTHIFTSNHTPGFNSAQGPLGYHQSVLDDGELPTTAIIIVNTTTKFQKLKGIGGSFTDSFCLNMKNLSEAAGRNLLSSYFSPTGIEYKLGRVPIASSDFSTRTYTYDDNVGDTALKYFNLTEEDFLLKIPTIEAAKALSRHNLSLIGASWTSPSWTKTNKNYPPGYLLQEYYQYWAQYLIRFLDEYSKLGIDFWAVSAGNEPINPLIIGKMYDINSVLWMPMDYRTFVKHHLGPLLRASPFNKTKIFTFGDSRKC
;
A
#
# COMPACT_ATOMS: atom_id res chain seq x y z
N ILE A 1 23.75 3.39 -30.70
CA ILE A 1 23.35 1.98 -30.52
C ILE A 1 24.30 1.38 -29.50
N PHE A 2 23.94 1.46 -28.22
CA PHE A 2 24.65 0.78 -27.14
C PHE A 2 23.60 -0.06 -26.43
N ILE A 3 23.65 -1.37 -26.69
CA ILE A 3 22.78 -2.37 -26.07
C ILE A 3 23.45 -2.75 -24.76
N ILE A 4 22.94 -2.23 -23.64
CA ILE A 4 23.29 -2.74 -22.31
C ILE A 4 22.43 -3.99 -22.09
N GLY A 5 23.04 -5.15 -22.32
CA GLY A 5 22.44 -6.44 -22.00
C GLY A 5 22.32 -6.58 -20.49
N LEU A 6 21.09 -6.49 -19.96
CA LEU A 6 20.77 -6.95 -18.62
C LEU A 6 20.87 -8.48 -18.59
N LEU A 7 21.92 -9.00 -17.98
CA LEU A 7 22.02 -10.39 -17.57
C LEU A 7 20.99 -10.63 -16.46
N TRP A 8 19.81 -11.12 -16.84
CA TRP A 8 18.82 -11.65 -15.91
C TRP A 8 19.34 -12.99 -15.40
N GLN A 9 19.92 -12.98 -14.21
CA GLN A 9 20.06 -14.21 -13.43
C GLN A 9 18.65 -14.60 -12.98
N THR A 10 18.11 -15.64 -13.59
CA THR A 10 16.95 -16.35 -13.07
C THR A 10 17.31 -16.85 -11.67
N LEU A 11 16.71 -16.25 -10.63
CA LEU A 11 16.80 -16.75 -9.27
C LEU A 11 16.13 -18.13 -9.22
N SER A 12 16.95 -19.17 -9.29
CA SER A 12 16.65 -20.48 -8.73
C SER A 12 16.28 -20.29 -7.26
N ALA A 13 15.10 -20.77 -6.86
CA ALA A 13 14.69 -20.82 -5.46
C ALA A 13 15.74 -21.63 -4.68
N SER A 14 16.58 -20.96 -3.88
CA SER A 14 17.50 -21.67 -3.01
C SER A 14 16.66 -22.37 -1.94
N THR A 15 16.70 -23.69 -1.93
CA THR A 15 16.15 -24.57 -0.88
C THR A 15 16.98 -24.48 0.41
N GLY A 16 17.32 -23.26 0.83
CA GLY A 16 18.04 -22.99 2.07
C GLY A 16 17.08 -22.94 3.25
N ALA A 17 17.57 -23.34 4.43
CA ALA A 17 16.86 -23.12 5.68
C ALA A 17 16.59 -21.61 5.90
N ASP A 18 15.50 -21.28 6.58
CA ASP A 18 15.18 -19.90 6.93
C ASP A 18 16.28 -19.26 7.78
N VAL A 19 16.60 -18.01 7.47
CA VAL A 19 17.48 -17.19 8.31
C VAL A 19 16.69 -16.74 9.53
N PRO A 20 17.14 -17.04 10.76
CA PRO A 20 16.37 -16.73 11.96
C PRO A 20 16.38 -15.23 12.29
N CYS A 21 15.41 -14.80 13.09
CA CYS A 21 15.38 -13.45 13.65
C CYS A 21 16.63 -13.18 14.51
N ALA A 22 17.40 -12.15 14.15
CA ALA A 22 18.42 -11.58 15.03
C ALA A 22 17.73 -10.68 16.08
N ALA A 23 17.15 -11.32 17.09
CA ALA A 23 16.28 -10.65 18.05
C ALA A 23 17.06 -9.63 18.91
N ARG A 24 16.51 -8.42 19.02
CA ARG A 24 16.96 -7.38 19.95
C ARG A 24 15.76 -6.81 20.69
N PHE A 25 15.86 -6.71 22.01
CA PHE A 25 14.84 -6.04 22.81
C PHE A 25 14.96 -4.52 22.65
N GLY A 26 13.84 -3.85 22.39
CA GLY A 26 13.73 -2.40 22.29
C GLY A 26 12.51 -1.88 23.05
N ASP A 27 12.19 -0.59 22.86
CA ASP A 27 11.22 0.13 23.68
C ASP A 27 9.78 -0.42 23.61
N SER A 28 9.43 -1.13 22.54
CA SER A 28 8.09 -1.72 22.31
C SER A 28 8.10 -3.24 22.22
N GLY A 29 9.15 -3.89 22.74
CA GLY A 29 9.33 -5.34 22.68
C GLY A 29 10.48 -5.74 21.75
N TYR A 30 10.46 -6.99 21.28
CA TYR A 30 11.52 -7.51 20.42
C TYR A 30 11.36 -7.05 18.97
N VAL A 31 12.50 -6.78 18.32
CA VAL A 31 12.63 -6.55 16.87
C VAL A 31 13.63 -7.54 16.28
N CYS A 32 13.50 -7.83 14.99
CA CYS A 32 14.51 -8.58 14.23
C CYS A 32 15.45 -7.59 13.53
N VAL A 33 16.74 -7.64 13.87
CA VAL A 33 17.72 -6.70 13.35
C VAL A 33 18.20 -7.14 11.97
N CYS A 34 17.99 -6.29 10.96
CA CYS A 34 18.51 -6.48 9.61
C CYS A 34 19.58 -5.44 9.27
N ASN A 35 20.50 -5.81 8.38
CA ASN A 35 21.52 -4.94 7.82
C ASN A 35 21.82 -5.35 6.36
N ALA A 36 22.94 -4.87 5.80
CA ALA A 36 23.33 -5.14 4.42
C ALA A 36 23.63 -6.63 4.13
N THR A 37 24.08 -7.39 5.13
CA THR A 37 24.55 -8.77 4.97
C THR A 37 23.68 -9.79 5.69
N TYR A 38 22.66 -9.35 6.43
CA TYR A 38 21.81 -10.21 7.25
C TYR A 38 20.38 -9.66 7.30
N CYS A 39 19.39 -10.53 7.08
CA CYS A 39 18.01 -10.29 7.44
C CYS A 39 17.27 -11.63 7.54
N ASP A 40 16.31 -11.74 8.44
CA ASP A 40 15.52 -12.97 8.59
C ASP A 40 14.62 -13.22 7.38
N THR A 41 14.37 -14.49 7.10
CA THR A 41 13.56 -14.92 5.96
C THR A 41 12.46 -15.87 6.40
N LEU A 42 11.40 -15.94 5.61
CA LEU A 42 10.32 -16.88 5.77
C LEU A 42 10.05 -17.61 4.45
N ASN A 43 10.36 -18.89 4.40
CA ASN A 43 9.94 -19.78 3.32
C ASN A 43 8.71 -20.54 3.79
N TYR A 44 7.52 -20.15 3.33
CA TYR A 44 6.26 -20.80 3.71
C TYR A 44 6.30 -22.32 3.47
N PRO A 45 6.41 -23.15 4.52
CA PRO A 45 6.47 -24.59 4.34
C PRO A 45 5.11 -25.12 3.90
N SER A 46 5.08 -25.92 2.84
CA SER A 46 3.88 -26.70 2.52
C SER A 46 3.80 -27.88 3.49
N PRO A 47 2.69 -28.04 4.24
CA PRO A 47 2.57 -29.19 5.13
C PRO A 47 2.53 -30.50 4.33
N PRO A 48 3.24 -31.55 4.76
CA PRO A 48 3.08 -32.89 4.19
C PRO A 48 1.62 -33.37 4.27
N ALA A 49 1.25 -34.33 3.41
CA ALA A 49 -0.08 -34.94 3.46
C ALA A 49 -0.37 -35.52 4.85
N GLY A 50 -1.54 -35.20 5.40
CA GLY A 50 -1.94 -35.64 6.75
C GLY A 50 -1.25 -34.88 7.89
N GLN A 51 -0.59 -33.76 7.62
CA GLN A 51 0.02 -32.90 8.64
C GLN A 51 -0.47 -31.45 8.50
N PHE A 52 -0.29 -30.68 9.58
CA PHE A 52 -0.42 -29.22 9.55
C PHE A 52 0.95 -28.59 9.81
N THR A 53 1.11 -27.35 9.35
CA THR A 53 2.22 -26.49 9.78
C THR A 53 1.65 -25.29 10.52
N HIS A 54 2.16 -25.05 11.71
CA HIS A 54 1.84 -23.90 12.55
C HIS A 54 3.01 -22.91 12.47
N ILE A 55 2.75 -21.70 11.96
CA ILE A 55 3.70 -20.59 11.95
C ILE A 55 3.30 -19.64 13.08
N PHE A 56 4.23 -19.30 13.97
CA PHE A 56 3.94 -18.51 15.15
C PHE A 56 5.08 -17.58 15.54
N THR A 57 4.74 -16.58 16.34
CA THR A 57 5.68 -15.63 16.94
C THR A 57 5.24 -15.33 18.37
N SER A 58 6.18 -15.03 19.26
CA SER A 58 5.89 -14.67 20.64
C SER A 58 6.99 -13.78 21.23
N ASN A 59 6.74 -13.19 22.41
CA ASN A 59 7.77 -12.46 23.14
C ASN A 59 8.97 -13.35 23.56
N HIS A 60 8.78 -14.66 23.71
CA HIS A 60 9.85 -15.60 24.08
C HIS A 60 10.60 -16.13 22.85
N THR A 61 9.95 -16.11 21.68
CA THR A 61 10.50 -16.58 20.40
C THR A 61 10.19 -15.56 19.30
N PRO A 62 10.88 -14.41 19.27
CA PRO A 62 10.65 -13.37 18.28
C PRO A 62 10.95 -13.85 16.85
N GLY A 63 10.28 -13.25 15.87
CA GLY A 63 10.37 -13.66 14.47
C GLY A 63 9.46 -14.83 14.11
N PHE A 64 9.64 -15.35 12.90
CA PHE A 64 8.84 -16.46 12.40
C PHE A 64 9.42 -17.81 12.88
N ASN A 65 8.61 -18.54 13.64
CA ASN A 65 8.90 -19.90 14.07
C ASN A 65 7.89 -20.84 13.41
N SER A 66 8.25 -22.11 13.25
CA SER A 66 7.32 -23.11 12.75
C SER A 66 7.41 -24.42 13.52
N ALA A 67 6.26 -25.10 13.60
CA ALA A 67 6.14 -26.46 14.11
C ALA A 67 5.19 -27.25 13.20
N GLN A 68 5.44 -28.55 13.07
CA GLN A 68 4.58 -29.46 12.32
C GLN A 68 3.92 -30.45 13.28
N GLY A 69 2.71 -30.87 12.94
CA GLY A 69 1.99 -31.86 13.72
C GLY A 69 1.05 -32.70 12.85
N PRO A 70 0.66 -33.89 13.32
CA PRO A 70 -0.26 -34.75 12.59
C PRO A 70 -1.68 -34.15 12.58
N LEU A 71 -2.39 -34.30 11.47
CA LEU A 71 -3.84 -34.07 11.41
C LEU A 71 -4.54 -35.34 11.90
N GLY A 72 -5.18 -35.24 13.07
CA GLY A 72 -6.05 -36.28 13.61
C GLY A 72 -7.45 -36.20 13.00
N TYR A 73 -8.05 -37.37 12.74
CA TYR A 73 -9.48 -37.49 12.45
C TYR A 73 -10.17 -37.95 13.74
N HIS A 74 -10.93 -37.06 14.35
CA HIS A 74 -11.74 -37.38 15.53
C HIS A 74 -13.22 -37.41 15.12
N GLN A 75 -13.92 -38.48 15.48
CA GLN A 75 -15.33 -38.68 15.13
C GLN A 75 -16.25 -37.75 15.94
N SER A 76 -15.84 -37.35 17.15
CA SER A 76 -16.37 -36.23 17.91
C SER A 76 -15.20 -35.44 18.52
N VAL A 77 -15.34 -34.10 18.61
CA VAL A 77 -14.36 -33.21 19.27
C VAL A 77 -14.72 -33.01 20.75
N LEU A 78 -15.92 -33.45 21.15
CA LEU A 78 -16.46 -33.44 22.50
C LEU A 78 -16.96 -34.86 22.81
N ASP A 79 -16.63 -35.37 23.99
CA ASP A 79 -17.34 -36.53 24.54
C ASP A 79 -18.73 -36.08 25.04
N ASP A 80 -19.76 -36.90 24.79
CA ASP A 80 -21.13 -36.57 25.17
C ASP A 80 -21.24 -36.38 26.70
N GLY A 81 -21.47 -35.15 27.14
CA GLY A 81 -21.78 -34.82 28.54
C GLY A 81 -20.71 -34.04 29.32
N GLU A 82 -19.54 -33.79 28.74
CA GLU A 82 -18.52 -32.93 29.37
C GLU A 82 -18.53 -31.50 28.80
N LEU A 83 -18.49 -30.50 29.69
CA LEU A 83 -18.19 -29.13 29.27
C LEU A 83 -16.76 -29.09 28.74
N PRO A 84 -16.49 -28.53 27.55
CA PRO A 84 -15.13 -28.43 27.04
C PRO A 84 -14.24 -27.69 28.04
N THR A 85 -13.22 -28.38 28.56
CA THR A 85 -12.12 -27.77 29.32
C THR A 85 -11.11 -27.06 28.41
N THR A 86 -11.32 -27.14 27.09
CA THR A 86 -10.45 -26.62 26.04
C THR A 86 -11.22 -25.75 25.04
N ALA A 87 -10.58 -24.73 24.48
CA ALA A 87 -11.16 -23.92 23.42
C ALA A 87 -11.26 -24.74 22.11
N ILE A 88 -12.46 -24.83 21.55
CA ILE A 88 -12.72 -25.52 20.27
C ILE A 88 -13.05 -24.49 19.20
N ILE A 89 -12.31 -24.52 18.10
CA ILE A 89 -12.53 -23.67 16.93
C ILE A 89 -13.01 -24.55 15.78
N ILE A 90 -14.24 -24.34 15.32
CA ILE A 90 -14.85 -25.10 14.22
C ILE A 90 -14.85 -24.25 12.96
N VAL A 91 -14.21 -24.73 11.90
CA VAL A 91 -14.16 -24.05 10.60
C VAL A 91 -15.16 -24.67 9.64
N ASN A 92 -16.23 -23.96 9.31
CA ASN A 92 -17.18 -24.39 8.28
C ASN A 92 -16.70 -23.95 6.89
N THR A 93 -16.19 -24.90 6.09
CA THR A 93 -15.64 -24.62 4.76
C THR A 93 -16.71 -24.40 3.68
N THR A 94 -17.98 -24.69 3.95
CA THR A 94 -19.11 -24.50 3.01
C THR A 94 -19.65 -23.07 3.02
N THR A 95 -19.54 -22.38 4.15
CA THR A 95 -19.90 -20.96 4.26
C THR A 95 -18.77 -20.09 3.72
N LYS A 96 -19.04 -19.29 2.70
CA LYS A 96 -18.07 -18.39 2.06
C LYS A 96 -18.41 -16.93 2.34
N PHE A 97 -17.38 -16.09 2.43
CA PHE A 97 -17.47 -14.63 2.60
C PHE A 97 -16.73 -13.89 1.48
N GLN A 98 -16.17 -12.71 1.75
CA GLN A 98 -15.42 -11.92 0.79
C GLN A 98 -14.13 -12.62 0.33
N LYS A 99 -13.71 -12.33 -0.91
CA LYS A 99 -12.37 -12.67 -1.40
C LYS A 99 -11.37 -11.61 -0.92
N LEU A 100 -10.24 -12.05 -0.37
CA LEU A 100 -9.18 -11.14 0.05
C LEU A 100 -8.41 -10.64 -1.19
N LYS A 101 -8.38 -9.32 -1.40
CA LYS A 101 -7.61 -8.70 -2.50
C LYS A 101 -6.10 -8.73 -2.23
N GLY A 102 -5.69 -8.48 -0.99
CA GLY A 102 -4.30 -8.51 -0.56
C GLY A 102 -4.08 -7.73 0.74
N ILE A 103 -2.83 -7.74 1.20
CA ILE A 103 -2.31 -6.97 2.34
C ILE A 103 -1.11 -6.17 1.82
N GLY A 104 -0.83 -5.01 2.41
CA GLY A 104 0.17 -4.10 1.89
C GLY A 104 0.51 -2.93 2.79
N GLY A 105 1.32 -2.03 2.24
CA GLY A 105 1.75 -0.78 2.88
C GLY A 105 1.60 0.43 1.95
N SER A 106 2.16 1.56 2.34
CA SER A 106 2.13 2.81 1.55
C SER A 106 3.53 3.24 1.15
N PHE A 107 3.71 3.58 -0.13
CA PHE A 107 4.93 4.19 -0.69
C PHE A 107 4.87 5.71 -0.49
N THR A 108 4.89 6.16 0.77
CA THR A 108 4.99 7.59 1.09
C THR A 108 6.38 8.14 0.79
N ASP A 109 6.50 9.46 0.66
CA ASP A 109 7.81 10.10 0.47
C ASP A 109 8.75 9.74 1.63
N SER A 110 8.27 9.78 2.88
CA SER A 110 9.04 9.36 4.06
C SER A 110 9.51 7.90 3.99
N PHE A 111 8.66 6.95 3.59
CA PHE A 111 9.10 5.55 3.45
C PHE A 111 10.19 5.43 2.39
N CYS A 112 9.96 6.00 1.21
CA CYS A 112 10.88 5.91 0.09
C CYS A 112 12.20 6.67 0.35
N LEU A 113 12.16 7.77 1.11
CA LEU A 113 13.34 8.49 1.56
C LEU A 113 14.17 7.68 2.55
N ASN A 114 13.52 7.04 3.54
CA ASN A 114 14.22 6.14 4.46
C ASN A 114 14.83 4.94 3.73
N MET A 115 14.12 4.38 2.75
CA MET A 115 14.64 3.34 1.86
C MET A 115 15.90 3.80 1.12
N LYS A 116 15.88 5.02 0.55
CA LYS A 116 17.01 5.60 -0.18
C LYS A 116 18.23 5.87 0.71
N ASN A 117 18.02 6.13 2.00
CA ASN A 117 19.11 6.36 2.96
C ASN A 117 19.80 5.07 3.43
N LEU A 118 19.27 3.89 3.08
CA LEU A 118 19.93 2.62 3.32
C LEU A 118 20.97 2.34 2.22
N SER A 119 22.01 1.55 2.55
CA SER A 119 22.82 0.92 1.50
C SER A 119 21.93 0.05 0.60
N GLU A 120 22.29 -0.10 -0.68
CA GLU A 120 21.50 -0.87 -1.65
C GLU A 120 21.17 -2.29 -1.16
N ALA A 121 22.13 -2.97 -0.54
CA ALA A 121 21.95 -4.31 -0.01
C ALA A 121 20.95 -4.35 1.16
N ALA A 122 21.02 -3.39 2.09
CA ALA A 122 20.07 -3.31 3.20
C ALA A 122 18.65 -2.94 2.72
N GLY A 123 18.54 -2.01 1.75
CA GLY A 123 17.27 -1.68 1.11
C GLY A 123 16.66 -2.88 0.39
N ARG A 124 17.48 -3.68 -0.31
CA ARG A 124 17.03 -4.92 -0.94
C ARG A 124 16.51 -5.92 0.08
N ASN A 125 17.20 -6.11 1.20
CA ASN A 125 16.73 -6.97 2.28
C ASN A 125 15.37 -6.51 2.81
N LEU A 126 15.21 -5.21 3.08
CA LEU A 126 13.94 -4.66 3.57
C LEU A 126 12.79 -4.82 2.57
N LEU A 127 13.00 -4.55 1.29
CA LEU A 127 11.97 -4.79 0.27
C LEU A 127 11.70 -6.28 0.07
N SER A 128 12.70 -7.14 0.17
CA SER A 128 12.52 -8.59 0.13
C SER A 128 11.66 -9.08 1.29
N SER A 129 11.87 -8.58 2.50
CA SER A 129 11.02 -8.91 3.66
C SER A 129 9.55 -8.59 3.39
N TYR A 130 9.23 -7.50 2.70
CA TYR A 130 7.85 -7.15 2.36
C TYR A 130 7.30 -7.88 1.14
N PHE A 131 8.03 -7.93 0.02
CA PHE A 131 7.45 -8.26 -1.29
C PHE A 131 7.90 -9.60 -1.86
N SER A 132 9.03 -10.15 -1.42
CA SER A 132 9.59 -11.38 -2.00
C SER A 132 8.92 -12.65 -1.47
N PRO A 133 9.05 -13.79 -2.18
CA PRO A 133 8.57 -15.10 -1.71
C PRO A 133 9.23 -15.61 -0.42
N THR A 134 10.39 -15.06 -0.06
CA THR A 134 11.12 -15.38 1.19
C THR A 134 10.80 -14.37 2.31
N GLY A 135 9.74 -13.57 2.13
CA GLY A 135 9.21 -12.61 3.09
C GLY A 135 7.70 -12.78 3.27
N ILE A 136 6.97 -11.69 3.53
CA ILE A 136 5.52 -11.73 3.80
C ILE A 136 4.62 -11.45 2.58
N GLU A 137 5.21 -11.37 1.39
CA GLU A 137 4.53 -11.32 0.09
C GLU A 137 3.38 -10.29 -0.03
N TYR A 138 3.64 -9.03 0.37
CA TYR A 138 2.71 -7.91 0.16
C TYR A 138 2.24 -7.83 -1.29
N LYS A 139 0.91 -7.64 -1.45
CA LYS A 139 0.22 -7.60 -2.75
C LYS A 139 -0.48 -6.27 -3.02
N LEU A 140 -0.54 -5.38 -2.03
CA LEU A 140 -1.09 -4.05 -2.17
C LEU A 140 -0.03 -2.99 -1.90
N GLY A 141 -0.12 -1.87 -2.61
CA GLY A 141 0.67 -0.67 -2.35
C GLY A 141 -0.19 0.57 -2.48
N ARG A 142 -0.26 1.40 -1.45
CA ARG A 142 -0.90 2.73 -1.55
C ARG A 142 0.16 3.75 -1.95
N VAL A 143 -0.16 4.65 -2.87
CA VAL A 143 0.75 5.68 -3.36
C VAL A 143 0.07 7.04 -3.18
N PRO A 144 0.62 7.94 -2.36
CA PRO A 144 0.20 9.33 -2.35
C PRO A 144 0.31 9.95 -3.75
N ILE A 145 -0.75 10.64 -4.18
CA ILE A 145 -0.70 11.48 -5.38
C ILE A 145 -0.19 12.83 -4.92
N ALA A 146 1.04 13.16 -5.30
CA ALA A 146 1.87 14.24 -4.75
C ALA A 146 2.14 14.07 -3.23
N SER A 147 2.18 15.17 -2.47
CA SER A 147 2.59 15.14 -1.06
C SER A 147 1.53 14.57 -0.13
N SER A 148 1.97 14.06 1.03
CA SER A 148 1.15 13.79 2.21
C SER A 148 1.73 14.47 3.45
N ASP A 149 1.13 14.20 4.62
CA ASP A 149 1.71 14.49 5.93
C ASP A 149 3.05 13.78 6.18
N PHE A 150 3.31 12.69 5.44
CA PHE A 150 4.58 11.96 5.39
C PHE A 150 5.45 12.40 4.20
N SER A 151 5.49 13.71 3.95
CA SER A 151 6.37 14.36 2.98
C SER A 151 7.18 15.46 3.65
N THR A 152 8.39 15.72 3.17
CA THR A 152 9.28 16.76 3.72
C THR A 152 8.86 18.18 3.34
N ARG A 153 7.96 18.33 2.36
CA ARG A 153 7.34 19.59 1.95
C ARG A 153 5.94 19.30 1.38
N THR A 154 5.09 20.32 1.38
CA THR A 154 3.79 20.25 0.71
C THR A 154 3.94 20.62 -0.77
N TYR A 155 3.37 19.81 -1.66
CA TYR A 155 3.38 20.06 -3.10
C TYR A 155 2.23 19.35 -3.81
N THR A 156 1.84 19.89 -4.96
CA THR A 156 1.02 19.16 -5.93
C THR A 156 1.77 19.03 -7.26
N TYR A 157 1.14 18.40 -8.24
CA TYR A 157 1.70 18.32 -9.59
C TYR A 157 1.37 19.55 -10.43
N ASP A 158 0.51 20.47 -9.94
CA ASP A 158 0.10 21.65 -10.70
C ASP A 158 -0.15 22.87 -9.79
N ASP A 159 0.92 23.34 -9.17
CA ASP A 159 0.90 24.50 -8.28
C ASP A 159 0.89 25.85 -9.04
N ASN A 160 0.76 25.82 -10.38
CA ASN A 160 0.64 27.02 -11.21
C ASN A 160 -0.78 27.58 -11.16
N VAL A 161 -0.94 28.76 -10.56
CA VAL A 161 -2.25 29.37 -10.31
C VAL A 161 -3.03 29.57 -11.61
N GLY A 162 -4.22 28.98 -11.67
CA GLY A 162 -5.16 29.16 -12.79
C GLY A 162 -4.91 28.25 -13.99
N ASP A 163 -4.05 27.24 -13.88
CA ASP A 163 -3.80 26.27 -14.95
C ASP A 163 -4.93 25.24 -15.09
N THR A 164 -6.12 25.67 -15.49
CA THR A 164 -7.27 24.78 -15.70
C THR A 164 -7.10 23.78 -16.84
N ALA A 165 -6.04 23.92 -17.65
CA ALA A 165 -5.74 23.06 -18.79
C ALA A 165 -4.63 22.03 -18.51
N LEU A 166 -4.07 21.99 -17.29
CA LEU A 166 -2.98 21.08 -16.89
C LEU A 166 -1.75 21.21 -17.81
N LYS A 167 -1.44 22.42 -18.29
CA LYS A 167 -0.27 22.70 -19.14
C LYS A 167 1.04 22.54 -18.39
N TYR A 168 1.04 22.84 -17.10
CA TYR A 168 2.19 22.81 -16.21
C TYR A 168 2.16 21.64 -15.24
N PHE A 169 1.21 20.70 -15.41
CA PHE A 169 1.19 19.47 -14.65
C PHE A 169 2.51 18.72 -14.83
N ASN A 170 3.21 18.43 -13.74
CA ASN A 170 4.42 17.63 -13.78
C ASN A 170 4.59 16.78 -12.52
N LEU A 171 5.09 15.56 -12.71
CA LEU A 171 5.63 14.77 -11.59
C LEU A 171 6.87 15.46 -11.02
N THR A 172 7.15 15.19 -9.76
CA THR A 172 8.20 15.89 -9.00
C THR A 172 9.40 15.00 -8.72
N GLU A 173 10.47 15.58 -8.17
CA GLU A 173 11.67 14.83 -7.78
C GLU A 173 11.34 13.69 -6.81
N GLU A 174 10.36 13.87 -5.91
CA GLU A 174 9.89 12.84 -4.99
C GLU A 174 9.32 11.61 -5.73
N ASP A 175 8.65 11.81 -6.87
CA ASP A 175 8.19 10.70 -7.70
C ASP A 175 9.36 9.97 -8.36
N PHE A 176 10.22 10.73 -9.06
CA PHE A 176 11.30 10.17 -9.88
C PHE A 176 12.45 9.58 -9.08
N LEU A 177 12.79 10.18 -7.93
CA LEU A 177 13.95 9.80 -7.13
C LEU A 177 13.59 8.87 -5.97
N LEU A 178 12.33 8.86 -5.52
CA LEU A 178 11.90 8.08 -4.35
C LEU A 178 10.85 7.02 -4.71
N LYS A 179 9.65 7.44 -5.10
CA LYS A 179 8.49 6.54 -5.20
C LYS A 179 8.60 5.55 -6.35
N ILE A 180 8.88 6.03 -7.56
CA ILE A 180 8.92 5.20 -8.78
C ILE A 180 10.00 4.13 -8.68
N PRO A 181 11.28 4.44 -8.36
CA PRO A 181 12.30 3.41 -8.21
C PRO A 181 11.98 2.38 -7.12
N THR A 182 11.38 2.81 -6.01
CA THR A 182 11.00 1.91 -4.91
C THR A 182 9.85 0.97 -5.31
N ILE A 183 8.86 1.48 -6.04
CA ILE A 183 7.75 0.68 -6.58
C ILE A 183 8.25 -0.34 -7.60
N GLU A 184 9.15 0.06 -8.50
CA GLU A 184 9.75 -0.84 -9.50
C GLU A 184 10.55 -1.97 -8.84
N ALA A 185 11.39 -1.63 -7.84
CA ALA A 185 12.14 -2.63 -7.08
C ALA A 185 11.20 -3.61 -6.34
N ALA A 186 10.12 -3.11 -5.73
CA ALA A 186 9.11 -3.95 -5.09
C ALA A 186 8.40 -4.88 -6.09
N LYS A 187 8.04 -4.37 -7.29
CA LYS A 187 7.44 -5.15 -8.37
C LYS A 187 8.38 -6.25 -8.87
N ALA A 188 9.68 -5.96 -8.99
CA ALA A 188 10.68 -6.93 -9.46
C ALA A 188 10.92 -8.07 -8.46
N LEU A 189 10.79 -7.81 -7.16
CA LEU A 189 10.93 -8.83 -6.11
C LEU A 189 9.68 -9.68 -5.91
N SER A 190 8.50 -9.15 -6.26
CA SER A 190 7.24 -9.86 -6.06
C SER A 190 7.01 -10.89 -7.16
N ARG A 191 6.59 -12.10 -6.75
CA ARG A 191 6.02 -13.09 -7.69
C ARG A 191 4.55 -12.81 -8.03
N HIS A 192 3.94 -11.82 -7.39
CA HIS A 192 2.54 -11.44 -7.60
C HIS A 192 2.46 -10.11 -8.36
N ASN A 193 1.34 -9.88 -9.05
CA ASN A 193 1.04 -8.56 -9.59
C ASN A 193 0.65 -7.62 -8.44
N LEU A 194 1.56 -6.72 -8.07
CA LEU A 194 1.34 -5.68 -7.06
C LEU A 194 0.19 -4.76 -7.49
N SER A 195 -0.87 -4.68 -6.70
CA SER A 195 -2.02 -3.83 -6.98
C SER A 195 -1.86 -2.48 -6.28
N LEU A 196 -1.74 -1.41 -7.07
CA LEU A 196 -1.52 -0.06 -6.55
C LEU A 196 -2.82 0.74 -6.39
N ILE A 197 -2.89 1.54 -5.33
CA ILE A 197 -4.00 2.46 -5.04
C ILE A 197 -3.45 3.88 -4.94
N GLY A 198 -3.88 4.78 -5.83
CA GLY A 198 -3.54 6.20 -5.76
C GLY A 198 -4.53 6.99 -4.90
N ALA A 199 -4.05 7.87 -4.03
CA ALA A 199 -4.91 8.81 -3.30
C ALA A 199 -4.18 10.13 -3.03
N SER A 200 -4.81 11.24 -3.38
CA SER A 200 -4.31 12.60 -3.13
C SER A 200 -4.70 13.09 -1.74
N TRP A 201 -3.78 13.71 -1.01
CA TRP A 201 -4.12 14.39 0.24
C TRP A 201 -4.77 15.74 0.00
N THR A 202 -4.28 16.51 -0.97
CA THR A 202 -4.79 17.85 -1.28
C THR A 202 -4.84 18.09 -2.79
N SER A 203 -5.71 19.00 -3.21
CA SER A 203 -5.69 19.57 -4.57
C SER A 203 -4.83 20.83 -4.59
N PRO A 204 -4.41 21.34 -5.78
CA PRO A 204 -3.68 22.59 -5.87
C PRO A 204 -4.40 23.71 -5.12
N SER A 205 -3.64 24.53 -4.38
CA SER A 205 -4.19 25.51 -3.45
C SER A 205 -5.19 26.47 -4.12
N TRP A 206 -4.92 26.89 -5.36
CA TRP A 206 -5.76 27.80 -6.15
C TRP A 206 -7.14 27.22 -6.51
N THR A 207 -7.37 25.91 -6.35
CA THR A 207 -8.66 25.26 -6.61
C THR A 207 -9.61 25.24 -5.41
N LYS A 208 -9.17 25.78 -4.26
CA LYS A 208 -9.83 25.60 -2.96
C LYS A 208 -10.38 26.91 -2.41
N THR A 209 -11.42 26.80 -1.58
CA THR A 209 -12.08 27.95 -0.93
C THR A 209 -11.13 28.82 -0.10
N ASN A 210 -10.10 28.21 0.49
CA ASN A 210 -9.12 28.86 1.36
C ASN A 210 -7.86 29.34 0.61
N LYS A 211 -7.71 28.99 -0.68
CA LYS A 211 -6.48 29.22 -1.46
C LYS A 211 -5.21 28.69 -0.78
N ASN A 212 -5.31 27.62 0.01
CA ASN A 212 -4.21 27.06 0.80
C ASN A 212 -4.32 25.52 0.93
N TYR A 213 -3.24 24.82 1.29
CA TYR A 213 -3.23 23.35 1.39
C TYR A 213 -4.03 22.77 2.57
N PRO A 214 -4.15 23.43 3.72
CA PRO A 214 -4.95 22.95 4.85
C PRO A 214 -5.99 23.97 5.35
N PRO A 215 -7.06 23.48 5.96
CA PRO A 215 -8.13 22.76 5.29
C PRO A 215 -9.01 23.70 4.46
N GLY A 216 -9.46 23.25 3.28
CA GLY A 216 -10.37 23.98 2.41
C GLY A 216 -11.14 23.04 1.49
N TYR A 217 -12.34 23.44 1.10
CA TYR A 217 -13.18 22.67 0.17
C TYR A 217 -12.69 22.87 -1.25
N LEU A 218 -12.75 21.81 -2.07
CA LEU A 218 -12.58 21.96 -3.51
C LEU A 218 -13.77 22.75 -4.06
N LEU A 219 -13.52 23.82 -4.82
CA LEU A 219 -14.59 24.59 -5.45
C LEU A 219 -15.21 23.79 -6.60
N GLN A 220 -16.54 23.83 -6.70
CA GLN A 220 -17.31 23.06 -7.69
C GLN A 220 -16.89 23.37 -9.14
N GLU A 221 -16.49 24.61 -9.42
CA GLU A 221 -15.98 25.04 -10.74
C GLU A 221 -14.72 24.26 -11.18
N TYR A 222 -13.94 23.71 -10.25
CA TYR A 222 -12.75 22.92 -10.54
C TYR A 222 -12.97 21.40 -10.48
N TYR A 223 -14.21 20.91 -10.35
CA TYR A 223 -14.47 19.45 -10.34
C TYR A 223 -14.02 18.77 -11.63
N GLN A 224 -14.25 19.41 -12.78
CA GLN A 224 -13.80 18.87 -14.06
C GLN A 224 -12.27 18.82 -14.14
N TYR A 225 -11.61 19.90 -13.74
CA TYR A 225 -10.15 20.00 -13.66
C TYR A 225 -9.58 18.91 -12.74
N TRP A 226 -10.15 18.73 -11.55
CA TRP A 226 -9.66 17.75 -10.59
C TRP A 226 -9.81 16.31 -11.08
N ALA A 227 -10.90 16.00 -11.78
CA ALA A 227 -11.03 14.71 -12.44
C ALA A 227 -9.92 14.51 -13.50
N GLN A 228 -9.63 15.54 -14.31
CA GLN A 228 -8.55 15.48 -15.31
C GLN A 228 -7.17 15.35 -14.66
N TYR A 229 -6.93 16.02 -13.53
CA TYR A 229 -5.69 15.90 -12.75
C TYR A 229 -5.44 14.46 -12.33
N LEU A 230 -6.46 13.78 -11.79
CA LEU A 230 -6.34 12.37 -11.38
C LEU A 230 -6.10 11.43 -12.57
N ILE A 231 -6.73 11.70 -13.72
CA ILE A 231 -6.46 10.93 -14.95
C ILE A 231 -5.05 11.21 -15.49
N ARG A 232 -4.58 12.45 -15.41
CA ARG A 232 -3.22 12.81 -15.84
C ARG A 232 -2.16 12.14 -14.97
N PHE A 233 -2.39 12.01 -13.67
CA PHE A 233 -1.55 11.20 -12.78
C PHE A 233 -1.45 9.74 -13.26
N LEU A 234 -2.58 9.11 -13.58
CA LEU A 234 -2.59 7.74 -14.09
C LEU A 234 -1.81 7.63 -15.41
N ASP A 235 -1.95 8.62 -16.29
CA ASP A 235 -1.25 8.71 -17.57
C ASP A 235 0.27 8.84 -17.40
N GLU A 236 0.74 9.76 -16.57
CA GLU A 236 2.18 9.94 -16.34
C GLU A 236 2.85 8.72 -15.70
N TYR A 237 2.20 8.06 -14.72
CA TYR A 237 2.73 6.84 -14.14
C TYR A 237 2.68 5.64 -15.11
N SER A 238 1.64 5.54 -15.95
CA SER A 238 1.53 4.46 -16.95
C SER A 238 2.60 4.58 -18.04
N LYS A 239 3.00 5.80 -18.45
CA LYS A 239 4.16 6.03 -19.34
C LYS A 239 5.47 5.47 -18.78
N LEU A 240 5.56 5.35 -17.46
CA LEU A 240 6.69 4.80 -16.72
C LEU A 240 6.47 3.32 -16.35
N GLY A 241 5.47 2.65 -16.93
CA GLY A 241 5.20 1.23 -16.71
C GLY A 241 4.56 0.91 -15.35
N ILE A 242 3.98 1.90 -14.66
CA ILE A 242 3.31 1.74 -13.38
C ILE A 242 1.81 1.99 -13.53
N ASP A 243 1.03 0.91 -13.49
CA ASP A 243 -0.42 0.98 -13.56
C ASP A 243 -1.07 0.88 -12.18
N PHE A 244 -2.23 1.53 -12.04
CA PHE A 244 -3.00 1.54 -10.80
C PHE A 244 -4.25 0.66 -10.90
N TRP A 245 -4.44 -0.17 -9.88
CA TRP A 245 -5.68 -0.93 -9.70
C TRP A 245 -6.84 -0.02 -9.30
N ALA A 246 -6.58 0.98 -8.46
CA ALA A 246 -7.59 1.91 -8.00
C ALA A 246 -7.05 3.33 -7.78
N VAL A 247 -7.96 4.30 -7.80
CA VAL A 247 -7.72 5.69 -7.44
C VAL A 247 -8.84 6.19 -6.51
N SER A 248 -8.52 7.05 -5.55
CA SER A 248 -9.50 7.81 -4.75
C SER A 248 -9.49 9.28 -5.16
N ALA A 249 -10.66 9.93 -5.03
CA ALA A 249 -10.78 11.38 -5.25
C ALA A 249 -10.09 12.25 -4.16
N GLY A 250 -9.76 11.63 -3.03
CA GLY A 250 -9.14 12.29 -1.88
C GLY A 250 -8.87 11.32 -0.74
N ASN A 251 -7.83 11.59 0.04
CA ASN A 251 -7.61 11.00 1.34
C ASN A 251 -8.47 11.72 2.38
N GLU A 252 -9.14 10.96 3.24
CA GLU A 252 -9.84 11.48 4.42
C GLU A 252 -10.66 12.77 4.13
N PRO A 253 -11.70 12.70 3.29
CA PRO A 253 -12.50 13.86 2.89
C PRO A 253 -13.17 14.62 4.04
N ILE A 254 -13.43 13.97 5.17
CA ILE A 254 -14.16 14.53 6.32
C ILE A 254 -13.22 14.80 7.49
N ASN A 255 -12.23 13.94 7.75
CA ASN A 255 -11.33 14.07 8.90
C ASN A 255 -10.70 15.47 9.08
N PRO A 256 -10.33 16.22 8.03
CA PRO A 256 -9.78 17.56 8.15
C PRO A 256 -10.75 18.60 8.75
N LEU A 257 -12.05 18.32 8.82
CA LEU A 257 -13.01 19.15 9.56
C LEU A 257 -12.72 19.15 11.06
N ILE A 258 -12.18 18.05 11.57
CA ILE A 258 -11.92 17.81 13.00
C ILE A 258 -10.42 17.96 13.28
N ILE A 259 -9.58 17.16 12.62
CA ILE A 259 -8.15 17.01 12.93
C ILE A 259 -7.28 17.98 12.11
N GLY A 260 -7.65 18.25 10.86
CA GLY A 260 -6.85 19.09 9.95
C GLY A 260 -6.81 20.58 10.31
N LYS A 261 -7.66 21.04 11.23
CA LYS A 261 -7.53 22.38 11.84
C LYS A 261 -6.54 22.39 13.02
N MET A 262 -6.33 21.24 13.65
CA MET A 262 -5.45 21.09 14.81
C MET A 262 -4.00 20.85 14.38
N TYR A 263 -3.81 20.14 13.27
CA TYR A 263 -2.52 19.84 12.68
C TYR A 263 -2.56 20.32 11.23
N ASP A 264 -1.57 21.11 10.81
CA ASP A 264 -1.49 21.79 9.50
C ASP A 264 -1.24 20.80 8.35
N ILE A 265 -2.12 19.81 8.23
CA ILE A 265 -2.02 18.66 7.34
C ILE A 265 -2.68 19.01 6.02
N ASN A 266 -1.91 18.86 4.94
CA ASN A 266 -2.40 19.04 3.59
C ASN A 266 -3.63 18.16 3.35
N SER A 267 -4.74 18.79 2.97
CA SER A 267 -6.06 18.15 2.93
C SER A 267 -6.95 18.76 1.86
N VAL A 268 -7.88 17.99 1.30
CA VAL A 268 -8.97 18.50 0.47
C VAL A 268 -10.29 18.02 1.05
N LEU A 269 -11.13 18.97 1.48
CA LEU A 269 -12.39 18.64 2.11
C LEU A 269 -13.46 18.31 1.07
N TRP A 270 -14.21 17.24 1.34
CA TRP A 270 -15.38 16.86 0.57
C TRP A 270 -16.55 16.55 1.48
N MET A 271 -17.66 17.28 1.30
CA MET A 271 -18.93 16.84 1.85
C MET A 271 -19.43 15.61 1.07
N PRO A 272 -20.15 14.67 1.71
CA PRO A 272 -20.60 13.45 1.04
C PRO A 272 -21.40 13.69 -0.25
N MET A 273 -22.21 14.75 -0.27
CA MET A 273 -23.04 15.11 -1.43
C MET A 273 -22.21 15.67 -2.59
N ASP A 274 -21.20 16.46 -2.28
CA ASP A 274 -20.23 16.98 -3.24
C ASP A 274 -19.37 15.86 -3.83
N TYR A 275 -18.87 14.96 -2.98
CA TYR A 275 -18.10 13.79 -3.41
C TYR A 275 -18.92 12.91 -4.36
N ARG A 276 -20.19 12.67 -4.04
CA ARG A 276 -21.13 11.95 -4.90
C ARG A 276 -21.29 12.64 -6.26
N THR A 277 -21.47 13.95 -6.27
CA THR A 277 -21.60 14.74 -7.51
C THR A 277 -20.33 14.65 -8.34
N PHE A 278 -19.16 14.84 -7.73
CA PHE A 278 -17.87 14.72 -8.38
C PHE A 278 -17.67 13.35 -9.03
N VAL A 279 -17.89 12.26 -8.30
CA VAL A 279 -17.74 10.90 -8.83
C VAL A 279 -18.74 10.63 -9.96
N LYS A 280 -20.02 11.00 -9.78
CA LYS A 280 -21.08 10.71 -10.76
C LYS A 280 -20.91 11.50 -12.05
N HIS A 281 -20.57 12.79 -11.97
CA HIS A 281 -20.64 13.71 -13.08
C HIS A 281 -19.28 14.06 -13.69
N HIS A 282 -18.16 13.82 -13.00
CA HIS A 282 -16.83 14.19 -13.48
C HIS A 282 -15.89 12.97 -13.53
N LEU A 283 -15.44 12.44 -12.38
CA LEU A 283 -14.42 11.39 -12.36
C LEU A 283 -14.88 10.08 -13.01
N GLY A 284 -16.09 9.61 -12.68
CA GLY A 284 -16.62 8.34 -13.20
C GLY A 284 -16.79 8.31 -14.72
N PRO A 285 -17.43 9.31 -15.34
CA PRO A 285 -17.50 9.42 -16.80
C PRO A 285 -16.12 9.55 -17.46
N LEU A 286 -15.24 10.41 -16.93
CA LEU A 286 -13.93 10.66 -17.51
C LEU A 286 -13.02 9.42 -17.44
N LEU A 287 -12.99 8.72 -16.31
CA LEU A 287 -12.22 7.49 -16.14
C LEU A 287 -12.68 6.39 -17.11
N ARG A 288 -13.99 6.24 -17.31
CA ARG A 288 -14.56 5.27 -18.27
C ARG A 288 -14.20 5.58 -19.73
N ALA A 289 -14.10 6.86 -20.09
CA ALA A 289 -13.72 7.29 -21.43
C ALA A 289 -12.20 7.26 -21.66
N SER A 290 -11.40 7.20 -20.60
CA SER A 290 -9.94 7.15 -20.66
C SER A 290 -9.38 5.75 -20.96
N PRO A 291 -8.09 5.63 -21.33
CA PRO A 291 -7.39 4.34 -21.38
C PRO A 291 -7.40 3.55 -20.06
N PHE A 292 -7.68 4.22 -18.93
CA PHE A 292 -7.71 3.63 -17.57
C PHE A 292 -9.09 3.13 -17.14
N ASN A 293 -9.98 2.81 -18.09
CA ASN A 293 -11.36 2.40 -17.82
C ASN A 293 -11.54 1.14 -16.94
N LYS A 294 -10.47 0.38 -16.70
CA LYS A 294 -10.43 -0.77 -15.78
C LYS A 294 -10.09 -0.39 -14.33
N THR A 295 -9.47 0.77 -14.11
CA THR A 295 -9.11 1.27 -12.78
C THR A 295 -10.37 1.51 -11.96
N LYS A 296 -10.34 1.10 -10.69
CA LYS A 296 -11.48 1.26 -9.77
C LYS A 296 -11.44 2.61 -9.08
N ILE A 297 -12.62 3.10 -8.69
CA ILE A 297 -12.73 4.26 -7.80
C ILE A 297 -12.92 3.73 -6.39
N PHE A 298 -11.97 4.00 -5.50
CA PHE A 298 -12.12 3.78 -4.07
C PHE A 298 -12.74 5.03 -3.46
N THR A 299 -13.94 4.89 -2.88
CA THR A 299 -14.68 6.03 -2.33
C THR A 299 -14.45 6.17 -0.83
N PHE A 300 -14.74 7.37 -0.32
CA PHE A 300 -14.64 7.75 1.08
C PHE A 300 -13.20 7.80 1.58
N GLY A 301 -12.51 6.68 1.78
CA GLY A 301 -11.10 6.70 2.21
C GLY A 301 -10.87 7.44 3.54
N ASP A 302 -11.82 7.29 4.48
CA ASP A 302 -11.85 7.96 5.79
C ASP A 302 -12.19 6.96 6.91
N SER A 303 -12.26 7.46 8.14
CA SER A 303 -12.64 6.77 9.36
C SER A 303 -13.99 6.08 9.26
N ARG A 304 -14.09 4.87 9.83
CA ARG A 304 -15.36 4.10 9.92
C ARG A 304 -16.47 4.79 10.71
N LYS A 305 -16.09 5.71 11.60
CA LYS A 305 -16.99 6.51 12.44
C LYS A 305 -16.57 7.96 12.23
N CYS A 306 -17.50 8.78 11.74
CA CYS A 306 -17.38 10.22 11.64
C CYS A 306 -18.33 10.87 12.64
#